data_AF-A0A356W6F6-F1
#
_entry.id   AF-A0A356W6F6-F1
#
_cell.length_a   1.000
_cell.length_b   1.000
_cell.length_c   1.000
_cell.angle_alpha   90.00
_cell.angle_beta   90.00
_cell.angle_gamma   90.00
#
_symmetry.space_group_name_H-M   'P 1'
#
loop_
_entity.id
_entity.type
_entity.pdbx_description
1 polymer ?
#
loop_
_entity_poly.entity_id
_entity_poly.type
_entity_poly.pdbx_seq_one_letter_code
_entity_poly.pdbx_strand_id
1 'polypeptide(L)'
;MKERIGDDAFTDADPGPYAWIEAAEAYIQRDRDGDPYTDYYGNPYWTVESCNPIGPQPMTANRDKLYDYIDDLNASGGTAGHLGIAWGWYLIAPDWDTVWPAGSDPYPYDEPDSAKAMIIMTDGEFNQEYNTSEGDSFDQSKKMCDGIKEQGIKVYTVAFSAPRAGREILAYCASGEEFTFTPDSSEELKEAYTKIAQSISDLRIRY
;
A
#
# COMPACT_ATOMS: atom_id res chain seq x y z
N MET A 1 -10.50 0.45 3.17
CA MET A 1 -10.10 -0.73 3.96
C MET A 1 -9.14 -0.25 5.04
N LYS A 2 -9.26 -0.74 6.28
CA LYS A 2 -8.38 -0.41 7.41
C LYS A 2 -7.19 -1.36 7.51
N GLU A 3 -6.23 -1.04 8.38
CA GLU A 3 -5.04 -1.85 8.67
C GLU A 3 -5.42 -3.22 9.29
N ARG A 4 -4.48 -4.17 9.27
CA ARG A 4 -4.52 -5.36 10.12
C ARG A 4 -3.85 -5.04 11.45
N ILE A 5 -4.30 -5.68 12.54
CA ILE A 5 -3.89 -5.36 13.91
C ILE A 5 -3.48 -6.62 14.68
N GLY A 6 -2.79 -6.44 15.81
CA GLY A 6 -2.38 -7.56 16.67
C GLY A 6 -1.31 -8.44 16.02
N ASP A 7 -1.41 -9.76 16.19
CA ASP A 7 -0.40 -10.71 15.71
C ASP A 7 -0.26 -10.71 14.17
N ASP A 8 -1.29 -10.26 13.46
CA ASP A 8 -1.30 -10.16 12.00
C ASP A 8 -0.79 -8.81 11.47
N ALA A 9 -0.54 -7.83 12.36
CA ALA A 9 -0.09 -6.51 11.96
C ALA A 9 1.24 -6.59 11.20
N PHE A 10 1.32 -5.89 10.08
CA PHE A 10 2.52 -5.83 9.23
C PHE A 10 2.96 -7.17 8.63
N THR A 11 2.03 -8.11 8.50
CA THR A 11 2.26 -9.42 7.88
C THR A 11 1.33 -9.65 6.69
N ASP A 12 1.74 -10.56 5.82
CA ASP A 12 0.92 -11.11 4.74
C ASP A 12 0.20 -12.41 5.13
N ALA A 13 0.15 -12.75 6.43
CA ALA A 13 -0.47 -13.99 6.91
C ALA A 13 -1.87 -14.19 6.31
N ASP A 14 -2.25 -15.44 6.02
CA ASP A 14 -3.58 -15.77 5.49
C ASP A 14 -4.68 -15.02 6.28
N PRO A 15 -5.42 -14.11 5.64
CA PRO A 15 -6.48 -13.35 6.30
C PRO A 15 -7.62 -14.24 6.81
N GLY A 16 -7.77 -15.45 6.29
CA GLY A 16 -8.83 -16.38 6.64
C GLY A 16 -10.24 -15.84 6.35
N PRO A 17 -11.27 -16.65 6.64
CA PRO A 17 -12.65 -16.24 6.41
C PRO A 17 -13.04 -15.05 7.30
N TYR A 18 -13.49 -13.96 6.68
CA TYR A 18 -14.04 -12.76 7.34
C TYR A 18 -13.05 -11.92 8.17
N ALA A 19 -11.74 -12.16 8.08
CA ALA A 19 -10.71 -11.40 8.81
C ALA A 19 -9.70 -10.71 7.87
N TRP A 20 -10.18 -10.30 6.69
CA TRP A 20 -9.38 -9.64 5.65
C TRP A 20 -8.78 -8.30 6.08
N ILE A 21 -9.51 -7.55 6.91
CA ILE A 21 -9.19 -6.20 7.39
C ILE A 21 -9.97 -5.93 8.68
N GLU A 22 -9.58 -4.90 9.44
CA GLU A 22 -10.44 -4.36 10.49
C GLU A 22 -11.76 -3.82 9.91
N ALA A 23 -12.86 -4.01 10.65
CA ALA A 23 -14.14 -3.40 10.31
C ALA A 23 -14.07 -1.88 10.44
N ALA A 24 -14.75 -1.15 9.55
CA ALA A 24 -14.92 0.29 9.71
C ALA A 24 -15.66 0.56 11.02
N GLU A 25 -15.08 1.42 11.87
CA GLU A 25 -15.69 1.74 13.15
C GLU A 25 -16.73 2.86 13.00
N ALA A 26 -17.83 2.75 13.74
CA ALA A 26 -18.79 3.83 13.90
C ALA A 26 -18.51 4.54 15.22
N TYR A 27 -18.22 5.84 15.16
CA TYR A 27 -17.96 6.64 16.35
C TYR A 27 -18.93 7.82 16.44
N ILE A 28 -19.17 8.26 17.67
CA ILE A 28 -19.99 9.44 17.94
C ILE A 28 -19.12 10.67 17.75
N GLN A 29 -19.56 11.62 16.93
CA GLN A 29 -18.88 12.90 16.83
C GLN A 29 -18.97 13.65 18.17
N ARG A 30 -17.83 14.10 18.68
CA ARG A 30 -17.74 14.85 19.92
C ARG A 30 -17.12 16.22 19.68
N ASP A 31 -17.53 17.21 20.44
CA ASP A 31 -16.91 18.53 20.43
C ASP A 31 -15.59 18.56 21.22
N ARG A 32 -15.00 19.74 21.35
CA ARG A 32 -13.72 19.94 22.05
C ARG A 32 -13.78 19.59 23.54
N ASP A 33 -14.95 19.68 24.15
CA ASP A 33 -15.18 19.38 25.56
C ASP A 33 -15.53 17.88 25.77
N GLY A 34 -15.69 17.14 24.67
CA GLY A 34 -15.98 15.71 24.66
C GLY A 34 -17.47 15.39 24.63
N ASP A 35 -18.34 16.38 24.49
CA ASP A 35 -19.79 16.19 24.44
C ASP A 35 -20.23 15.74 23.04
N PRO A 36 -21.18 14.80 22.93
CA PRO A 36 -21.62 14.30 21.63
C PRO A 36 -22.44 15.36 20.89
N TYR A 37 -22.14 15.58 19.62
CA TYR A 37 -23.05 16.34 18.77
C TYR A 37 -24.36 15.56 18.61
N THR A 38 -25.51 16.23 18.75
CA THR A 38 -26.82 15.59 18.63
C THR A 38 -27.69 16.20 17.53
N ASP A 39 -28.58 15.39 16.97
CA ASP A 39 -29.66 15.85 16.11
C ASP A 39 -30.72 16.67 16.88
N TYR A 40 -31.74 17.14 16.15
CA TYR A 40 -32.85 17.92 16.73
C TYR A 40 -33.63 17.16 17.82
N TYR A 41 -33.56 15.84 17.84
CA TYR A 41 -34.25 14.97 18.81
C TYR A 41 -33.32 14.54 19.96
N GLY A 42 -32.07 14.98 19.99
CA GLY A 42 -31.09 14.63 21.02
C GLY A 42 -30.38 13.31 20.78
N ASN A 43 -30.50 12.70 19.59
CA ASN A 43 -29.74 11.50 19.27
C ASN A 43 -28.32 11.89 18.83
N PRO A 44 -27.27 11.18 19.28
CA PRO A 44 -25.91 11.46 18.87
C PRO A 44 -25.70 11.24 17.36
N TYR A 45 -24.92 12.11 16.74
CA TYR A 45 -24.46 11.91 15.36
C TYR A 45 -23.40 10.82 15.32
N TRP A 46 -23.72 9.77 14.59
CA TRP A 46 -22.78 8.70 14.26
C TRP A 46 -22.06 9.02 12.95
N THR A 47 -20.75 8.90 12.97
CA THR A 47 -19.91 8.87 11.77
C THR A 47 -19.39 7.47 11.58
N VAL A 48 -19.41 7.00 10.34
CA VAL A 48 -18.64 5.84 9.90
C VAL A 48 -17.45 6.33 9.09
N GLU A 49 -16.33 5.64 9.21
CA GLU A 49 -15.15 5.95 8.39
C GLU A 49 -15.48 5.80 6.90
N SER A 50 -15.22 6.86 6.13
CA SER A 50 -15.39 6.80 4.67
C SER A 50 -14.18 6.16 4.02
N CYS A 51 -14.38 5.08 3.27
CA CYS A 51 -13.36 4.48 2.42
C CYS A 51 -13.40 5.06 1.01
N ASN A 52 -12.25 5.09 0.32
CA ASN A 52 -12.22 5.31 -1.13
C ASN A 52 -13.04 4.19 -1.82
N PRO A 53 -14.02 4.52 -2.67
CA PRO A 53 -14.82 3.52 -3.37
C PRO A 53 -14.01 2.72 -4.41
N ILE A 54 -12.86 3.23 -4.83
CA ILE A 54 -11.95 2.54 -5.74
C ILE A 54 -11.08 1.60 -4.91
N GLY A 55 -11.33 0.30 -5.03
CA GLY A 55 -10.50 -0.76 -4.45
C GLY A 55 -9.28 -1.07 -5.32
N PRO A 56 -8.31 -1.86 -4.81
CA PRO A 56 -7.13 -2.25 -5.57
C PRO A 56 -7.51 -3.04 -6.83
N GLN A 57 -6.84 -2.76 -7.94
CA GLN A 57 -6.95 -3.55 -9.17
C GLN A 57 -6.22 -4.89 -9.00
N PRO A 58 -6.91 -6.04 -9.06
CA PRO A 58 -6.26 -7.35 -9.00
C PRO A 58 -5.25 -7.54 -10.14
N MET A 59 -4.25 -8.41 -9.92
CA MET A 59 -3.21 -8.68 -10.91
C MET A 59 -3.79 -9.03 -12.28
N THR A 60 -3.27 -8.41 -13.34
CA THR A 60 -3.73 -8.67 -14.70
C THR A 60 -2.63 -8.42 -15.72
N ALA A 61 -2.61 -9.21 -16.79
CA ALA A 61 -1.81 -8.94 -17.98
C ALA A 61 -2.54 -8.04 -19.00
N ASN A 62 -3.80 -7.67 -18.74
CA ASN A 62 -4.57 -6.79 -19.61
C ASN A 62 -4.16 -5.33 -19.38
N ARG A 63 -3.39 -4.80 -20.33
CA ARG A 63 -2.88 -3.43 -20.28
C ARG A 63 -3.99 -2.37 -20.27
N ASP A 64 -5.08 -2.59 -21.00
CA ASP A 64 -6.15 -1.60 -21.10
C ASP A 64 -6.88 -1.46 -19.76
N LYS A 65 -7.09 -2.57 -19.02
CA LYS A 65 -7.62 -2.52 -17.65
C LYS A 65 -6.74 -1.71 -16.69
N LEU A 66 -5.42 -1.75 -16.88
CA LEU A 66 -4.49 -0.96 -16.05
C LEU A 66 -4.58 0.52 -16.40
N TYR A 67 -4.74 0.87 -17.67
CA TYR A 67 -4.96 2.27 -18.08
C TYR A 67 -6.30 2.80 -17.55
N ASP A 68 -7.39 2.04 -17.74
CA ASP A 68 -8.72 2.42 -17.23
C ASP A 68 -8.67 2.66 -15.71
N TYR A 69 -8.02 1.76 -14.96
CA TYR A 69 -7.86 1.92 -13.52
C TYR A 69 -7.08 3.17 -13.14
N ILE A 70 -5.97 3.47 -13.83
CA ILE A 70 -5.15 4.66 -13.59
C ILE A 70 -5.92 5.94 -13.90
N ASP A 71 -6.69 5.97 -14.99
CA ASP A 71 -7.49 7.13 -15.39
C ASP A 71 -8.65 7.42 -14.42
N ASP A 72 -9.15 6.38 -13.73
CA ASP A 72 -10.19 6.50 -12.71
C ASP A 72 -9.65 6.95 -11.33
N LEU A 73 -8.34 6.92 -11.11
CA LEU A 73 -7.75 7.36 -9.84
C LEU A 73 -8.01 8.85 -9.60
N ASN A 74 -8.57 9.15 -8.43
CA ASN A 74 -8.76 10.51 -7.96
C ASN A 74 -7.95 10.75 -6.69
N ALA A 75 -7.30 11.90 -6.62
CA ALA A 75 -6.60 12.33 -5.42
C ALA A 75 -7.61 12.89 -4.41
N SER A 76 -7.65 12.31 -3.22
CA SER A 76 -8.51 12.74 -2.12
C SER A 76 -7.89 12.34 -0.79
N GLY A 77 -7.98 13.23 0.22
CA GLY A 77 -7.54 12.94 1.59
C GLY A 77 -6.04 13.13 1.85
N GLY A 78 -5.53 12.37 2.81
CA GLY A 78 -4.11 12.33 3.19
C GLY A 78 -3.35 11.15 2.59
N THR A 79 -2.10 10.99 2.99
CA THR A 79 -1.19 9.97 2.45
C THR A 79 -1.01 8.84 3.46
N ALA A 80 -1.92 7.86 3.44
CA ALA A 80 -1.82 6.64 4.23
C ALA A 80 -0.82 5.66 3.60
N GLY A 81 0.47 6.00 3.64
CA GLY A 81 1.53 5.26 2.94
C GLY A 81 1.61 3.79 3.32
N HIS A 82 1.45 3.49 4.61
CA HIS A 82 1.45 2.14 5.15
C HIS A 82 0.33 1.27 4.51
N LEU A 83 -0.88 1.79 4.31
CA LEU A 83 -1.94 1.06 3.62
C LEU A 83 -1.60 0.79 2.15
N GLY A 84 -1.01 1.76 1.45
CA GLY A 84 -0.56 1.57 0.08
C GLY A 84 0.46 0.43 -0.04
N ILE A 85 1.41 0.38 0.89
CA ILE A 85 2.43 -0.67 0.98
C ILE A 85 1.79 -2.03 1.31
N ALA A 86 0.89 -2.07 2.29
CA ALA A 86 0.16 -3.29 2.66
C ALA A 86 -0.59 -3.89 1.47
N TRP A 87 -1.44 -3.11 0.80
CA TRP A 87 -2.22 -3.59 -0.33
C TRP A 87 -1.36 -3.96 -1.54
N GLY A 88 -0.24 -3.26 -1.74
CA GLY A 88 0.76 -3.66 -2.74
C GLY A 88 1.34 -5.05 -2.47
N TRP A 89 1.62 -5.37 -1.20
CA TRP A 89 2.10 -6.68 -0.78
C TRP A 89 1.02 -7.76 -0.91
N TYR A 90 -0.19 -7.49 -0.43
CA TYR A 90 -1.31 -8.45 -0.46
C TYR A 90 -1.71 -8.85 -1.88
N LEU A 91 -1.57 -7.95 -2.86
CA LEU A 91 -1.81 -8.27 -4.27
C LEU A 91 -0.85 -9.34 -4.82
N ILE A 92 0.34 -9.47 -4.23
CA ILE A 92 1.38 -10.40 -4.67
C ILE A 92 1.70 -11.48 -3.63
N ALA A 93 0.95 -11.57 -2.54
CA ALA A 93 1.16 -12.54 -1.47
C ALA A 93 0.39 -13.85 -1.74
N PRO A 94 1.06 -15.02 -1.77
CA PRO A 94 0.42 -16.32 -2.02
C PRO A 94 -0.75 -16.60 -1.06
N ASP A 95 -0.59 -16.26 0.22
CA ASP A 95 -1.57 -16.50 1.27
C ASP A 95 -2.87 -15.67 1.09
N TRP A 96 -2.88 -14.73 0.14
CA TRP A 96 -4.02 -13.90 -0.21
C TRP A 96 -4.75 -14.36 -1.47
N ASP A 97 -4.39 -15.51 -2.06
CA ASP A 97 -5.00 -16.02 -3.28
C ASP A 97 -6.54 -16.14 -3.20
N THR A 98 -7.07 -16.50 -2.02
CA THR A 98 -8.52 -16.63 -1.77
C THR A 98 -9.30 -15.32 -1.85
N VAL A 99 -8.62 -14.18 -1.78
CA VAL A 99 -9.23 -12.83 -1.87
C VAL A 99 -9.49 -12.44 -3.31
N TRP A 100 -8.62 -12.86 -4.22
CA TRP A 100 -8.56 -12.35 -5.58
C TRP A 100 -9.46 -13.16 -6.52
N PRO A 101 -10.00 -12.54 -7.59
CA PRO A 101 -10.72 -13.29 -8.60
C PRO A 101 -9.78 -14.25 -9.33
N ALA A 102 -10.30 -15.41 -9.73
CA ALA A 102 -9.55 -16.42 -10.47
C ALA A 102 -8.79 -15.82 -11.66
N GLY A 103 -7.51 -16.17 -11.80
CA GLY A 103 -6.62 -15.62 -12.83
C GLY A 103 -5.89 -14.34 -12.42
N SER A 104 -6.08 -13.87 -11.19
CA SER A 104 -5.26 -12.86 -10.52
C SER A 104 -4.39 -13.48 -9.40
N ASP A 105 -4.31 -14.80 -9.36
CA ASP A 105 -3.67 -15.55 -8.28
C ASP A 105 -2.14 -15.28 -8.26
N PRO A 106 -1.59 -14.86 -7.12
CA PRO A 106 -0.16 -14.67 -6.99
C PRO A 106 0.58 -16.01 -6.94
N TYR A 107 1.68 -16.13 -7.69
CA TYR A 107 2.56 -17.30 -7.60
C TYR A 107 3.18 -17.43 -6.20
N PRO A 108 3.61 -18.64 -5.76
CA PRO A 108 4.40 -18.82 -4.54
C PRO A 108 5.64 -17.92 -4.47
N TYR A 109 6.13 -17.66 -3.26
CA TYR A 109 7.36 -16.87 -3.05
C TYR A 109 8.61 -17.55 -3.60
N ASP A 110 8.64 -18.88 -3.59
CA ASP A 110 9.73 -19.73 -4.01
C ASP A 110 9.54 -20.29 -5.44
N GLU A 111 8.59 -19.75 -6.21
CA GLU A 111 8.37 -20.15 -7.60
C GLU A 111 9.63 -19.86 -8.45
N PRO A 112 10.33 -20.90 -8.95
CA PRO A 112 11.63 -20.74 -9.59
C PRO A 112 11.57 -19.90 -10.87
N ASP A 113 10.46 -19.89 -11.61
CA ASP A 113 10.33 -19.18 -12.89
C ASP A 113 9.68 -17.78 -12.74
N SER A 114 9.59 -17.27 -11.49
CA SER A 114 8.92 -16.01 -11.18
C SER A 114 9.80 -15.10 -10.33
N ALA A 115 9.78 -13.81 -10.65
CA ALA A 115 10.33 -12.76 -9.81
C ALA A 115 9.19 -11.87 -9.31
N LYS A 116 9.18 -11.61 -8.00
CA LYS A 116 8.24 -10.67 -7.38
C LYS A 116 8.90 -9.32 -7.17
N ALA A 117 8.25 -8.28 -7.69
CA ALA A 117 8.68 -6.91 -7.54
C ALA A 117 7.51 -6.02 -7.16
N MET A 118 7.77 -5.06 -6.29
CA MET A 118 6.83 -4.01 -5.90
C MET A 118 7.45 -2.65 -6.19
N ILE A 119 6.65 -1.71 -6.71
CA ILE A 119 7.08 -0.34 -6.98
C ILE A 119 6.25 0.60 -6.11
N ILE A 120 6.92 1.36 -5.24
CA ILE A 120 6.29 2.37 -4.40
C ILE A 120 6.62 3.75 -4.96
N MET A 121 5.60 4.51 -5.37
CA MET A 121 5.77 5.88 -5.86
C MET A 121 4.94 6.85 -5.03
N THR A 122 5.60 7.85 -4.43
CA THR A 122 4.96 8.86 -3.56
C THR A 122 5.97 9.97 -3.25
N ASP A 123 5.49 11.11 -2.75
CA ASP A 123 6.33 12.12 -2.09
C ASP A 123 6.82 11.65 -0.70
N GLY A 124 6.22 10.61 -0.14
CA GLY A 124 6.56 10.03 1.16
C GLY A 124 6.14 10.88 2.35
N GLU A 125 5.20 11.82 2.18
CA GLU A 125 4.60 12.60 3.27
C GLU A 125 3.51 11.81 3.99
N PHE A 126 3.89 10.70 4.64
CA PHE A 126 2.94 9.80 5.29
C PHE A 126 2.31 10.44 6.53
N ASN A 127 1.11 11.01 6.35
CA ASN A 127 0.46 11.90 7.32
C ASN A 127 -0.93 11.42 7.79
N GLN A 128 -1.26 10.18 7.46
CA GLN A 128 -2.52 9.55 7.85
C GLN A 128 -2.23 8.14 8.35
N GLU A 129 -2.63 7.86 9.58
CA GLU A 129 -2.69 6.54 10.21
C GLU A 129 -4.11 6.31 10.75
N TYR A 130 -4.54 5.04 10.86
CA TYR A 130 -5.86 4.72 11.43
C TYR A 130 -5.72 4.16 12.84
N ASN A 131 -4.85 3.17 13.04
CA ASN A 131 -4.53 2.61 14.35
C ASN A 131 -3.23 3.17 14.90
N THR A 132 -3.36 4.17 15.76
CA THR A 132 -2.22 4.83 16.42
C THR A 132 -1.53 3.95 17.47
N SER A 133 -2.13 2.83 17.89
CA SER A 133 -1.52 1.90 18.85
C SER A 133 -0.35 1.13 18.24
N GLU A 134 -0.30 1.05 16.92
CA GLU A 134 0.69 0.27 16.16
C GLU A 134 1.87 1.12 15.63
N GLY A 135 1.88 2.41 15.99
CA GLY A 135 2.83 3.42 15.54
C GLY A 135 2.23 4.34 14.49
N ASP A 136 2.99 5.38 14.14
CA ASP A 136 2.60 6.28 13.04
C ASP A 136 2.78 5.60 11.67
N SER A 137 2.26 6.23 10.62
CA SER A 137 2.35 5.66 9.27
C SER A 137 3.80 5.43 8.80
N PHE A 138 4.81 6.11 9.33
CA PHE A 138 6.21 5.85 8.98
C PHE A 138 6.71 4.57 9.63
N ASP A 139 6.47 4.39 10.93
CA ASP A 139 6.87 3.20 11.67
C ASP A 139 6.18 1.95 11.13
N GLN A 140 4.89 2.05 10.82
CA GLN A 140 4.12 0.99 10.19
C GLN A 140 4.69 0.60 8.81
N SER A 141 4.99 1.60 7.97
CA SER A 141 5.56 1.38 6.65
C SER A 141 6.91 0.66 6.70
N LYS A 142 7.78 1.03 7.66
CA LYS A 142 9.08 0.36 7.84
C LYS A 142 8.92 -1.12 8.15
N LYS A 143 8.05 -1.46 9.12
CA LYS A 143 7.77 -2.85 9.50
C LYS A 143 7.25 -3.67 8.31
N MET A 144 6.32 -3.12 7.54
CA MET A 144 5.83 -3.78 6.33
C MET A 144 6.92 -3.95 5.28
N CYS A 145 7.72 -2.92 5.03
CA CYS A 145 8.82 -3.01 4.07
C CYS A 145 9.85 -4.07 4.48
N ASP A 146 10.12 -4.24 5.78
CA ASP A 146 11.00 -5.30 6.27
C ASP A 146 10.41 -6.69 6.01
N GLY A 147 9.13 -6.92 6.34
CA GLY A 147 8.44 -8.18 6.02
C GLY A 147 8.43 -8.50 4.52
N ILE A 148 8.16 -7.50 3.68
CA ILE A 148 8.18 -7.63 2.21
C ILE A 148 9.57 -8.07 1.72
N LYS A 149 10.64 -7.42 2.21
CA LYS A 149 12.01 -7.74 1.82
C LYS A 149 12.43 -9.13 2.33
N GLU A 150 11.96 -9.55 3.50
CA GLU A 150 12.21 -10.89 4.06
C GLU A 150 11.63 -12.00 3.19
N GLN A 151 10.49 -11.77 2.52
CA GLN A 151 9.92 -12.68 1.52
C GLN A 151 10.69 -12.70 0.18
N GLY A 152 11.82 -11.98 0.08
CA GLY A 152 12.65 -11.92 -1.13
C GLY A 152 12.11 -11.02 -2.24
N ILE A 153 11.00 -10.30 -2.00
CA ILE A 153 10.40 -9.37 -2.95
C ILE A 153 11.35 -8.19 -3.19
N LYS A 154 11.53 -7.80 -4.46
CA LYS A 154 12.31 -6.61 -4.82
C LYS A 154 11.46 -5.35 -4.76
N VAL A 155 11.80 -4.44 -3.87
CA VAL A 155 11.09 -3.17 -3.66
C VAL A 155 11.85 -2.06 -4.37
N TYR A 156 11.25 -1.52 -5.42
CA TYR A 156 11.68 -0.31 -6.10
C TYR A 156 10.92 0.88 -5.50
N THR A 157 11.61 2.00 -5.28
CA THR A 157 10.96 3.21 -4.76
C THR A 157 11.24 4.41 -5.62
N VAL A 158 10.20 5.21 -5.87
CA VAL A 158 10.22 6.41 -6.71
C VAL A 158 9.74 7.59 -5.86
N ALA A 159 10.69 8.33 -5.30
CA ALA A 159 10.46 9.50 -4.46
C ALA A 159 10.29 10.74 -5.35
N PHE A 160 9.11 10.90 -5.95
CA PHE A 160 8.86 11.97 -6.92
C PHE A 160 8.62 13.31 -6.23
N SER A 161 9.51 14.28 -6.45
CA SER A 161 9.48 15.60 -5.79
C SER A 161 9.32 15.51 -4.25
N ALA A 162 9.94 14.50 -3.64
CA ALA A 162 9.75 14.14 -2.25
C ALA A 162 10.57 15.02 -1.26
N PRO A 163 9.98 15.48 -0.14
CA PRO A 163 10.75 16.09 0.95
C PRO A 163 11.73 15.09 1.58
N ARG A 164 12.57 15.60 2.48
CA ARG A 164 13.62 14.80 3.12
C ARG A 164 13.08 13.54 3.82
N ALA A 165 12.04 13.67 4.63
CA ALA A 165 11.45 12.54 5.35
C ALA A 165 10.91 11.48 4.38
N GLY A 166 10.26 11.92 3.30
CA GLY A 166 9.76 11.05 2.24
C GLY A 166 10.85 10.27 1.51
N ARG A 167 11.96 10.94 1.18
CA ARG A 167 13.14 10.27 0.61
C ARG A 167 13.77 9.27 1.59
N GLU A 168 13.82 9.59 2.88
CA GLU A 168 14.36 8.70 3.91
C GLU A 168 13.52 7.41 4.07
N ILE A 169 12.18 7.51 4.11
CA ILE A 169 11.31 6.33 4.21
C ILE A 169 11.34 5.48 2.93
N LEU A 170 11.36 6.11 1.76
CA LEU A 170 11.41 5.38 0.50
C LEU A 170 12.76 4.67 0.33
N ALA A 171 13.87 5.33 0.65
CA ALA A 171 15.18 4.68 0.66
C ALA A 171 15.25 3.52 1.66
N TYR A 172 14.59 3.60 2.81
CA TYR A 172 14.50 2.50 3.78
C TYR A 172 13.74 1.28 3.20
N CYS A 173 12.65 1.55 2.49
CA CYS A 173 11.80 0.51 1.91
C CYS A 173 12.45 -0.17 0.69
N ALA A 174 13.27 0.54 -0.07
CA ALA A 174 13.95 -0.01 -1.24
C ALA A 174 14.84 -1.22 -0.89
N SER A 175 14.94 -2.18 -1.82
CA SER A 175 15.82 -3.36 -1.65
C SER A 175 17.32 -3.06 -1.82
N GLY A 176 17.70 -1.79 -1.91
CA GLY A 176 19.07 -1.33 -2.15
C GLY A 176 19.10 0.04 -2.80
N GLU A 177 20.29 0.62 -2.89
CA GLU A 177 20.49 1.93 -3.53
C GLU A 177 20.12 1.88 -5.02
N GLU A 178 20.37 0.76 -5.69
CA GLU A 178 20.03 0.53 -7.10
C GLU A 178 18.51 0.43 -7.36
N PHE A 179 17.73 0.25 -6.30
CA PHE A 179 16.26 0.22 -6.35
C PHE A 179 15.63 1.57 -5.94
N THR A 180 16.45 2.57 -5.61
CA THR A 180 15.99 3.89 -5.15
C THR A 180 16.08 4.92 -6.28
N PHE A 181 14.98 5.61 -6.56
CA PHE A 181 14.88 6.64 -7.58
C PHE A 181 14.29 7.90 -6.97
N THR A 182 14.88 9.07 -7.26
CA THR A 182 14.44 10.37 -6.73
C THR A 182 14.22 11.38 -7.87
N PRO A 183 13.28 11.13 -8.80
CA PRO A 183 13.03 12.04 -9.90
C PRO A 183 12.40 13.35 -9.42
N ASP A 184 12.86 14.47 -9.96
CA ASP A 184 12.32 15.81 -9.68
C ASP A 184 11.55 16.40 -10.89
N SER A 185 11.50 15.67 -12.01
CA SER A 185 10.81 16.09 -13.24
C SER A 185 10.09 14.94 -13.94
N SER A 186 9.17 15.27 -14.85
CA SER A 186 8.42 14.27 -15.63
C SER A 186 9.31 13.42 -16.54
N GLU A 187 10.39 14.02 -17.03
CA GLU A 187 11.41 13.39 -17.86
C GLU A 187 12.20 12.38 -17.03
N GLU A 188 12.70 12.78 -15.87
CA GLU A 188 13.41 11.88 -14.94
C GLU A 188 12.49 10.75 -14.42
N LEU A 189 11.20 11.04 -14.22
CA LEU A 189 10.23 10.04 -13.82
C LEU A 189 10.09 8.95 -14.90
N LYS A 190 10.00 9.35 -16.18
CA LYS A 190 9.98 8.39 -17.30
C LYS A 190 11.28 7.59 -17.39
N GLU A 191 12.42 8.22 -17.16
CA GLU A 191 13.72 7.53 -17.12
C GLU A 191 13.79 6.52 -15.97
N ALA A 192 13.29 6.87 -14.79
CA ALA A 192 13.23 5.97 -13.63
C ALA A 192 12.40 4.71 -13.95
N TYR A 193 11.17 4.88 -14.46
CA TYR A 193 10.34 3.74 -14.84
C TYR A 193 10.94 2.90 -15.99
N THR A 194 11.66 3.53 -16.92
CA THR A 194 12.39 2.80 -17.97
C THR A 194 13.48 1.91 -17.36
N LYS A 195 14.25 2.43 -16.40
CA LYS A 195 15.29 1.66 -15.69
C LYS A 195 14.69 0.53 -14.85
N ILE A 196 13.57 0.78 -14.18
CA ILE A 196 12.86 -0.25 -13.41
C ILE A 196 12.38 -1.38 -14.33
N ALA A 197 11.77 -1.06 -15.47
CA ALA A 197 11.31 -2.07 -16.43
C ALA A 197 12.45 -2.94 -16.99
N GLN A 198 13.62 -2.32 -17.27
CA GLN A 198 14.83 -3.05 -17.66
C GLN A 198 15.33 -3.97 -16.54
N SER A 199 15.41 -3.46 -15.31
CA SER A 199 15.83 -4.24 -14.14
C SER A 199 14.93 -5.45 -13.89
N ILE A 200 13.60 -5.27 -13.97
CA ILE A 200 12.63 -6.37 -13.83
C ILE A 200 12.78 -7.39 -14.96
N SER A 201 13.02 -6.94 -16.19
CA SER A 201 13.25 -7.84 -17.33
C SER A 201 14.52 -8.69 -17.12
N ASP A 202 15.59 -8.09 -16.61
CA ASP A 202 16.84 -8.79 -16.30
C ASP A 202 16.67 -9.78 -15.13
N LEU A 203 15.86 -9.43 -14.11
CA LEU A 203 15.53 -10.36 -13.02
C LEU A 203 14.89 -11.63 -13.58
N ARG A 204 13.92 -11.51 -14.48
CA ARG A 204 13.25 -12.64 -15.11
C ARG A 204 14.16 -13.54 -15.95
N ILE A 205 15.27 -13.01 -16.50
CA ILE A 205 16.19 -13.81 -17.33
C ILE A 205 17.20 -14.61 -16.48
N ARG A 206 17.43 -14.17 -15.23
CA ARG A 206 18.40 -14.81 -14.33
C ARG A 206 17.82 -16.00 -13.55
N TYR A 207 16.51 -16.14 -13.56
CA TYR A 207 15.76 -17.27 -13.05
C TYR A 207 15.33 -18.14 -14.23
#